data_AF-A0AAD9YJE0-F1
#
_entry.id   AF-A0AAD9YJE0-F1
#
_cell.length_a   1.000
_cell.length_b   1.000
_cell.length_c   1.000
_cell.angle_alpha   90.00
_cell.angle_beta   90.00
_cell.angle_gamma   90.00
#
_symmetry.space_group_name_H-M   'P 1'
#
loop_
_entity.id
_entity.type
_entity.pdbx_description
1 polymer ?
#
loop_
_entity_poly.entity_id
_entity_poly.type
_entity_poly.pdbx_seq_one_letter_code
_entity_poly.pdbx_strand_id
1 'polypeptide(L)'
;MSAPAPSPLTALLETAENNYKKKSECRCLRLAAHLLEQLGNEGANTEQPTMDGLLNCCREAIKGCDSILGCTLCKSRSESMMLLAMAGQYLSIICEKTVRCYVDVMQQTQPTNPDGGFTMWFRSYKIESASERNQDLRCLITGQLTEFCQLISKIKARVGTRKAHLAPLLGAERKIQCMRTMLMQCESYRGSRSSSSDSPSLA
;
A
#
# COMPACT_ATOMS: atom_id res chain seq x y z
N MET A 1 -18.33 -11.67 63.60
CA MET A 1 -18.41 -10.30 63.04
C MET A 1 -18.66 -10.44 61.55
N SER A 2 -19.92 -10.27 61.13
CA SER A 2 -20.33 -10.50 59.74
C SER A 2 -20.10 -9.23 58.93
N ALA A 3 -19.35 -9.35 57.82
CA ALA A 3 -19.11 -8.24 56.90
C ALA A 3 -20.45 -7.76 56.28
N PRO A 4 -20.64 -6.44 56.06
CA PRO A 4 -21.86 -5.94 55.46
C PRO A 4 -21.91 -6.31 53.98
N ALA A 5 -23.07 -6.80 53.53
CA ALA A 5 -23.33 -7.10 52.13
C ALA A 5 -23.22 -5.83 51.28
N PRO A 6 -22.64 -5.89 50.07
CA PRO A 6 -22.52 -4.73 49.20
C PRO A 6 -23.91 -4.23 48.78
N SER A 7 -24.09 -2.90 48.77
CA SER A 7 -25.38 -2.29 48.45
C SER A 7 -25.78 -2.57 46.99
N PRO A 8 -27.07 -2.79 46.69
CA PRO A 8 -27.56 -3.05 45.33
C PRO A 8 -27.20 -1.94 44.32
N LEU A 9 -27.04 -0.70 44.81
CA LEU A 9 -26.63 0.47 44.03
C LEU A 9 -25.17 0.38 43.57
N THR A 10 -24.28 -0.20 44.38
CA THR A 10 -22.87 -0.38 44.03
C THR A 10 -22.71 -1.44 42.92
N ALA A 11 -23.48 -2.53 43.00
CA ALA A 11 -23.50 -3.57 41.97
C ALA A 11 -24.08 -3.08 40.63
N LEU A 12 -25.06 -2.17 40.65
CA LEU A 12 -25.63 -1.54 39.45
C LEU A 12 -24.67 -0.54 38.79
N LEU A 13 -23.91 0.21 39.58
CA LEU A 13 -22.86 1.10 39.07
C LEU A 13 -21.69 0.30 38.47
N GLU A 14 -21.25 -0.78 39.11
CA GLU A 14 -20.20 -1.67 38.58
C GLU A 14 -20.65 -2.40 37.31
N THR A 15 -21.91 -2.80 37.20
CA THR A 15 -22.44 -3.39 35.96
C THR A 15 -22.62 -2.35 34.85
N ALA A 16 -23.01 -1.11 35.16
CA ALA A 16 -23.04 -0.03 34.19
C ALA A 16 -21.63 0.35 33.71
N GLU A 17 -20.65 0.49 34.60
CA GLU A 17 -19.24 0.77 34.27
C GLU A 17 -18.59 -0.36 33.45
N ASN A 18 -18.91 -1.62 33.76
CA ASN A 18 -18.46 -2.77 32.98
C ASN A 18 -19.17 -2.89 31.61
N ASN A 19 -20.40 -2.39 31.48
CA ASN A 19 -21.14 -2.35 30.21
C ASN A 19 -20.65 -1.18 29.32
N TYR A 20 -20.24 -0.04 29.91
CA TYR A 20 -19.53 1.04 29.22
C TYR A 20 -18.13 0.62 28.75
N LYS A 21 -17.40 -0.20 29.53
CA LYS A 21 -16.11 -0.78 29.11
C LYS A 21 -16.22 -1.81 27.98
N LYS A 22 -17.30 -2.60 27.93
CA LYS A 22 -17.53 -3.62 26.88
C LYS A 22 -18.01 -3.06 25.53
N LYS A 23 -18.55 -1.83 25.48
CA LYS A 23 -19.00 -1.18 24.24
C LYS A 23 -17.89 -0.46 23.45
N SER A 24 -16.67 -0.34 23.97
CA SER A 24 -15.61 0.49 23.40
C SER A 24 -14.38 -0.27 22.88
N GLU A 25 -14.53 -1.54 22.50
CA GLU A 25 -13.40 -2.28 21.92
C GLU A 25 -13.20 -1.92 20.44
N CYS A 26 -12.11 -1.21 20.18
CA CYS A 26 -11.70 -0.86 18.83
C CYS A 26 -11.23 -2.12 18.07
N ARG A 27 -11.73 -2.32 16.84
CA ARG A 27 -11.34 -3.44 15.97
C ARG A 27 -10.08 -3.17 15.14
N CYS A 28 -9.49 -1.98 15.25
CA CYS A 28 -8.30 -1.60 14.45
C CYS A 28 -7.09 -2.48 14.71
N LEU A 29 -6.94 -3.08 15.91
CA LEU A 29 -5.85 -4.02 16.18
C LEU A 29 -6.00 -5.29 15.31
N ARG A 30 -7.22 -5.83 15.22
CA ARG A 30 -7.52 -6.99 14.37
C ARG A 30 -7.35 -6.65 12.89
N LEU A 31 -7.81 -5.46 12.48
CA LEU A 31 -7.61 -4.96 11.12
C LEU A 31 -6.11 -4.82 10.80
N ALA A 32 -5.31 -4.27 11.71
CA ALA A 32 -3.87 -4.12 11.53
C ALA A 32 -3.17 -5.49 11.42
N ALA A 33 -3.54 -6.45 12.26
CA ALA A 33 -2.99 -7.81 12.19
C ALA A 33 -3.31 -8.48 10.84
N HIS A 34 -4.58 -8.42 10.41
CA HIS A 34 -5.00 -8.93 9.11
C HIS A 34 -4.27 -8.25 7.95
N LEU A 35 -4.09 -6.93 8.03
CA LEU A 35 -3.36 -6.17 7.03
C LEU A 35 -1.89 -6.62 6.92
N LEU A 36 -1.21 -6.79 8.06
CA LEU A 36 0.18 -7.23 8.09
C LEU A 36 0.33 -8.65 7.56
N GLU A 37 -0.63 -9.54 7.85
CA GLU A 37 -0.67 -10.89 7.32
C GLU A 37 -0.83 -10.89 5.80
N GLN A 38 -1.79 -10.13 5.26
CA GLN A 38 -1.99 -10.00 3.82
C GLN A 38 -0.75 -9.44 3.11
N LEU A 39 -0.20 -8.34 3.64
CA LEU A 39 1.00 -7.71 3.10
C LEU A 39 2.24 -8.60 3.21
N GLY A 40 2.35 -9.37 4.31
CA GLY A 40 3.43 -10.32 4.52
C GLY A 40 3.38 -11.47 3.53
N ASN A 41 2.20 -12.06 3.32
CA ASN A 41 1.99 -13.14 2.35
C ASN A 41 2.30 -12.68 0.93
N GLU A 42 1.75 -11.53 0.51
CA GLU A 42 2.03 -10.98 -0.83
C GLU A 42 3.50 -10.56 -0.99
N GLY A 43 4.11 -10.08 0.10
CA GLY A 43 5.52 -9.69 0.15
C GLY A 43 6.46 -10.87 0.01
N ALA A 44 6.12 -12.01 0.59
CA ALA A 44 6.89 -13.25 0.51
C ALA A 44 6.58 -14.09 -0.74
N ASN A 45 5.45 -13.82 -1.42
CA ASN A 45 5.07 -14.57 -2.62
C ASN A 45 6.15 -14.48 -3.71
N THR A 46 6.64 -15.64 -4.14
CA THR A 46 7.64 -15.81 -5.21
C THR A 46 7.01 -16.17 -6.55
N GLU A 47 5.73 -16.54 -6.57
CA GLU A 47 4.98 -16.71 -7.81
C GLU A 47 4.90 -15.39 -8.56
N GLN A 48 4.80 -15.45 -9.88
CA GLN A 48 4.82 -14.26 -10.73
C GLN A 48 3.51 -13.48 -10.51
N PRO A 49 3.55 -12.36 -9.76
CA PRO A 49 2.34 -11.72 -9.31
C PRO A 49 1.69 -10.97 -10.48
N THR A 50 0.37 -11.00 -10.56
CA THR A 50 -0.34 -10.18 -11.54
C THR A 50 -0.24 -8.72 -11.15
N MET A 51 -0.10 -7.84 -12.14
CA MET A 51 -0.02 -6.40 -11.92
C MET A 51 -1.28 -5.90 -11.18
N ASP A 52 -2.46 -6.36 -11.59
CA ASP A 52 -3.73 -6.03 -10.92
C ASP A 52 -3.77 -6.48 -9.47
N GLY A 53 -3.25 -7.67 -9.16
CA GLY A 53 -3.16 -8.18 -7.79
C GLY A 53 -2.30 -7.27 -6.91
N LEU A 54 -1.14 -6.85 -7.41
CA LEU A 54 -0.23 -5.95 -6.70
C LEU A 54 -0.82 -4.55 -6.50
N LEU A 55 -1.42 -3.98 -7.55
CA LEU A 55 -2.09 -2.69 -7.49
C LEU A 55 -3.27 -2.75 -6.50
N ASN A 56 -4.08 -3.81 -6.53
CA ASN A 56 -5.19 -3.98 -5.61
C ASN A 56 -4.70 -4.13 -4.16
N CYS A 57 -3.67 -4.95 -3.94
CA CYS A 57 -3.04 -5.12 -2.62
C CYS A 57 -2.57 -3.78 -2.05
N CYS A 58 -1.88 -2.96 -2.86
CA CYS A 58 -1.45 -1.62 -2.44
C CYS A 58 -2.63 -0.73 -2.03
N ARG A 59 -3.69 -0.70 -2.85
CA ARG A 59 -4.86 0.14 -2.61
C ARG A 59 -5.59 -0.24 -1.33
N GLU A 60 -5.85 -1.53 -1.13
CA GLU A 60 -6.53 -2.01 0.08
C GLU A 60 -5.69 -1.81 1.33
N ALA A 61 -4.36 -1.94 1.22
CA ALA A 61 -3.46 -1.66 2.32
C ALA A 61 -3.46 -0.19 2.74
N ILE A 62 -3.45 0.73 1.77
CA ILE A 62 -3.54 2.17 2.03
C ILE A 62 -4.86 2.51 2.73
N LYS A 63 -5.99 2.01 2.20
CA LYS A 63 -7.32 2.21 2.81
C LYS A 63 -7.39 1.67 4.24
N GLY A 64 -6.83 0.48 4.48
CA GLY A 64 -6.77 -0.13 5.81
C GLY A 64 -5.99 0.73 6.80
N CYS A 65 -4.81 1.22 6.38
CA CYS A 65 -4.01 2.13 7.20
C CYS A 65 -4.72 3.45 7.48
N ASP A 66 -5.34 4.07 6.47
CA ASP A 66 -6.10 5.32 6.64
C ASP A 66 -7.30 5.13 7.59
N SER A 67 -7.98 3.99 7.52
CA SER A 67 -9.07 3.64 8.45
C SER A 67 -8.59 3.59 9.90
N ILE A 68 -7.41 3.02 10.15
CA ILE A 68 -6.81 2.97 11.49
C ILE A 68 -6.37 4.37 11.95
N LEU A 69 -5.78 5.18 11.06
CA LEU A 69 -5.37 6.56 11.36
C LEU A 69 -6.54 7.49 11.67
N GLY A 70 -7.69 7.25 11.03
CA GLY A 70 -8.95 7.93 11.29
C GLY A 70 -9.63 7.55 12.60
N CYS A 71 -9.24 6.42 13.22
CA CYS A 71 -9.83 5.96 14.46
C CYS A 71 -9.42 6.86 15.65
N THR A 72 -10.42 7.44 16.33
CA THR A 72 -10.22 8.29 17.51
C THR A 72 -9.69 7.50 18.71
N LEU A 73 -10.08 6.23 18.85
CA LEU A 73 -9.65 5.35 19.95
C LEU A 73 -8.19 4.88 19.81
N CYS A 74 -7.69 4.76 18.59
CA CYS A 74 -6.31 4.33 18.32
C CYS A 74 -5.30 5.48 18.26
N LYS A 75 -5.77 6.74 18.28
CA LYS A 75 -4.91 7.93 18.15
C LYS A 75 -3.79 7.99 19.19
N SER A 76 -4.04 7.51 20.42
CA SER A 76 -3.06 7.52 21.52
C SER A 76 -2.33 6.19 21.74
N ARG A 77 -2.69 5.13 20.99
CA ARG A 77 -2.13 3.78 21.21
C ARG A 77 -0.82 3.59 20.45
N SER A 78 0.28 3.40 21.17
CA SER A 78 1.62 3.18 20.60
C SER A 78 1.69 1.91 19.75
N GLU A 79 1.01 0.83 20.16
CA GLU A 79 0.92 -0.43 19.41
C GLU A 79 0.35 -0.22 18.01
N SER A 80 -0.77 0.52 17.90
CA SER A 80 -1.39 0.82 16.60
C SER A 80 -0.43 1.61 15.70
N MET A 81 0.36 2.52 16.27
CA MET A 81 1.37 3.27 15.50
C MET A 81 2.54 2.39 15.05
N MET A 82 2.97 1.45 15.88
CA MET A 82 4.01 0.48 15.52
C MET A 82 3.54 -0.42 14.36
N LEU A 83 2.32 -0.94 14.45
CA LEU A 83 1.75 -1.79 13.40
C LEU A 83 1.57 -1.05 12.08
N LEU A 84 1.17 0.22 12.11
CA LEU A 84 1.11 1.07 10.92
C LEU A 84 2.49 1.33 10.31
N ALA A 85 3.52 1.55 11.14
CA ALA A 85 4.89 1.70 10.65
C ALA A 85 5.39 0.42 9.96
N MET A 86 5.10 -0.75 10.53
CA MET A 86 5.39 -2.05 9.93
C MET A 86 4.62 -2.27 8.63
N ALA A 87 3.34 -1.93 8.59
CA ALA A 87 2.51 -2.02 7.39
C ALA A 87 3.07 -1.13 6.27
N GLY A 88 3.53 0.09 6.61
CA GLY A 88 4.24 0.95 5.65
C GLY A 88 5.50 0.29 5.10
N GLN A 89 6.29 -0.39 5.94
CA GLN A 89 7.47 -1.13 5.47
C GLN A 89 7.09 -2.27 4.51
N TYR A 90 6.10 -3.11 4.85
CA TYR A 90 5.68 -4.18 3.94
C TYR A 90 5.07 -3.64 2.64
N LEU A 91 4.25 -2.59 2.72
CA LEU A 91 3.69 -1.92 1.55
C LEU A 91 4.78 -1.40 0.62
N SER A 92 5.90 -0.90 1.16
CA SER A 92 7.04 -0.49 0.34
C SER A 92 7.64 -1.63 -0.49
N ILE A 93 7.59 -2.87 0.01
CA ILE A 93 8.07 -4.06 -0.72
C ILE A 93 7.11 -4.40 -1.86
N ILE A 94 5.80 -4.31 -1.63
CA ILE A 94 4.77 -4.56 -2.66
C ILE A 94 4.86 -3.51 -3.77
N CYS A 95 4.96 -2.22 -3.42
CA CYS A 95 5.15 -1.15 -4.40
C CYS A 95 6.44 -1.38 -5.23
N GLU A 96 7.52 -1.86 -4.59
CA GLU A 96 8.77 -2.15 -5.29
C GLU A 96 8.63 -3.31 -6.27
N LYS A 97 7.93 -4.38 -5.89
CA LYS A 97 7.56 -5.47 -6.81
C LYS A 97 6.73 -4.95 -7.99
N THR A 98 5.77 -4.07 -7.73
CA THR A 98 4.90 -3.45 -8.75
C THR A 98 5.71 -2.68 -9.78
N VAL A 99 6.63 -1.82 -9.31
CA VAL A 99 7.47 -1.02 -10.20
C VAL A 99 8.44 -1.89 -10.99
N ARG A 100 9.03 -2.92 -10.38
CA ARG A 100 9.88 -3.89 -11.09
C ARG A 100 9.10 -4.63 -12.19
N CYS A 101 7.91 -5.16 -11.86
CA CYS A 101 7.05 -5.81 -12.84
C CYS A 101 6.72 -4.88 -14.02
N TYR A 102 6.44 -3.60 -13.76
CA TYR A 102 6.21 -2.62 -14.81
C TYR A 102 7.44 -2.41 -15.69
N VAL A 103 8.62 -2.24 -15.09
CA VAL A 103 9.88 -2.07 -15.81
C VAL A 103 10.19 -3.30 -16.68
N ASP A 104 9.97 -4.51 -16.15
CA ASP A 104 10.17 -5.77 -16.88
C ASP A 104 9.26 -5.84 -18.10
N VAL A 105 7.96 -5.51 -17.94
CA VAL A 105 7.01 -5.41 -19.06
C VAL A 105 7.42 -4.32 -20.06
N MET A 106 8.01 -3.22 -19.61
CA MET A 106 8.48 -2.15 -20.50
C MET A 106 9.73 -2.50 -21.28
N GLN A 107 10.61 -3.33 -20.73
CA GLN A 107 11.88 -3.72 -21.34
C GLN A 107 11.72 -4.91 -22.31
N GLN A 108 10.73 -5.78 -22.09
CA GLN A 108 10.40 -6.85 -23.01
C GLN A 108 9.86 -6.26 -24.33
N THR A 109 10.72 -6.21 -25.35
CA THR A 109 10.43 -5.60 -26.66
C THR A 109 9.71 -6.58 -27.62
N GLN A 110 9.23 -7.74 -27.15
CA GLN A 110 8.65 -8.77 -28.01
C GLN A 110 7.48 -9.49 -27.32
N PRO A 111 6.34 -9.71 -28.01
CA PRO A 111 5.21 -10.43 -27.44
C PRO A 111 5.55 -11.92 -27.45
N THR A 112 5.98 -12.47 -26.32
CA THR A 112 6.30 -13.90 -26.25
C THR A 112 5.04 -14.80 -26.29
N ASN A 113 3.83 -14.25 -26.41
CA ASN A 113 2.62 -14.97 -26.83
C ASN A 113 1.51 -13.98 -27.22
N PRO A 114 0.75 -14.21 -28.32
CA PRO A 114 -0.41 -13.38 -28.67
C PRO A 114 -1.55 -13.44 -27.63
N ASP A 115 -1.57 -14.47 -26.77
CA ASP A 115 -2.55 -14.65 -25.68
C ASP A 115 -2.02 -14.35 -24.27
N GLY A 116 -0.73 -14.00 -24.13
CA GLY A 116 -0.09 -13.75 -22.83
C GLY A 116 -0.03 -12.26 -22.43
N GLY A 117 -0.55 -11.37 -23.27
CA GLY A 117 -0.56 -9.94 -23.00
C GLY A 117 -1.61 -9.58 -21.94
N PHE A 118 -1.20 -8.84 -20.91
CA PHE A 118 -2.11 -8.28 -19.92
C PHE A 118 -3.18 -7.42 -20.62
N THR A 119 -4.44 -7.87 -20.61
CA THR A 119 -5.54 -7.17 -21.27
C THR A 119 -6.13 -6.12 -20.32
N MET A 120 -6.10 -4.85 -20.74
CA MET A 120 -6.63 -3.74 -19.95
C MET A 120 -7.94 -3.25 -20.56
N TRP A 121 -8.93 -3.01 -19.70
CA TRP A 121 -10.26 -2.52 -20.08
C TRP A 121 -10.62 -1.26 -19.30
N PHE A 122 -11.26 -0.31 -19.97
CA PHE A 122 -11.96 0.80 -19.37
C PHE A 122 -13.48 0.61 -19.60
N ARG A 123 -14.17 0.08 -18.59
CA ARG A 123 -15.58 -0.38 -18.72
C ARG A 123 -15.72 -1.40 -19.86
N SER A 124 -16.44 -1.04 -20.92
CA SER A 124 -16.64 -1.86 -22.12
C SER A 124 -15.61 -1.58 -23.23
N TYR A 125 -14.69 -0.63 -23.02
CA TYR A 125 -13.64 -0.28 -23.98
C TYR A 125 -12.37 -1.07 -23.71
N LYS A 126 -11.84 -1.79 -24.70
CA LYS A 126 -10.56 -2.49 -24.61
C LYS A 126 -9.43 -1.56 -25.02
N ILE A 127 -8.40 -1.47 -24.21
CA ILE A 127 -7.20 -0.68 -24.55
C ILE A 127 -6.29 -1.58 -25.39
N GLU A 128 -6.34 -1.41 -26.70
CA GLU A 128 -5.61 -2.27 -27.64
C GLU A 128 -4.15 -1.86 -27.76
N SER A 129 -3.90 -0.54 -27.80
CA SER A 129 -2.57 0.00 -27.98
C SER A 129 -1.68 -0.33 -26.77
N ALA A 130 -0.51 -0.92 -27.05
CA ALA A 130 0.49 -1.17 -26.03
C ALA A 130 1.01 0.13 -25.41
N SER A 131 1.14 1.21 -26.19
CA SER A 131 1.60 2.50 -25.65
C SER A 131 0.59 3.11 -24.67
N GLU A 132 -0.70 3.07 -25.00
CA GLU A 132 -1.79 3.54 -24.14
C GLU A 132 -1.86 2.72 -22.85
N ARG A 133 -1.86 1.38 -22.94
CA ARG A 133 -1.83 0.50 -21.77
C ARG A 133 -0.65 0.79 -20.85
N ASN A 134 0.53 1.02 -21.43
CA ASN A 134 1.73 1.32 -20.66
C ASN A 134 1.64 2.68 -19.95
N GLN A 135 1.08 3.69 -20.63
CA GLN A 135 0.87 5.01 -20.06
C GLN A 135 -0.16 4.99 -18.92
N ASP A 136 -1.27 4.28 -19.10
CA ASP A 136 -2.29 4.12 -18.07
C ASP A 136 -1.74 3.38 -16.85
N LEU A 137 -1.02 2.29 -17.09
CA LEU A 137 -0.39 1.53 -16.02
C LEU A 137 0.64 2.36 -15.24
N ARG A 138 1.45 3.16 -15.94
CA ARG A 138 2.35 4.13 -15.31
C ARG A 138 1.59 5.12 -14.44
N CYS A 139 0.47 5.65 -14.94
CA CYS A 139 -0.35 6.61 -14.21
C CYS A 139 -0.90 5.98 -12.92
N LEU A 140 -1.39 4.74 -13.00
CA LEU A 140 -1.86 3.98 -11.84
C LEU A 140 -0.76 3.79 -10.78
N ILE A 141 0.41 3.33 -11.19
CA ILE A 141 1.55 3.09 -10.29
C ILE A 141 2.00 4.41 -9.65
N THR A 142 2.12 5.47 -10.45
CA THR A 142 2.53 6.80 -9.96
C THR A 142 1.52 7.37 -8.95
N GLY A 143 0.23 7.19 -9.21
CA GLY A 143 -0.85 7.54 -8.28
C GLY A 143 -0.69 6.80 -6.96
N GLN A 144 -0.48 5.48 -7.00
CA GLN A 144 -0.28 4.67 -5.79
C GLN A 144 0.95 5.07 -4.99
N LEU A 145 2.09 5.35 -5.65
CA LEU A 145 3.29 5.85 -4.97
C LEU A 145 3.04 7.21 -4.29
N THR A 146 2.17 8.03 -4.89
CA THR A 146 1.77 9.32 -4.32
C THR A 146 0.88 9.14 -3.09
N GLU A 147 -0.16 8.31 -3.17
CA GLU A 147 -1.02 7.96 -2.04
C GLU A 147 -0.21 7.34 -0.89
N PHE A 148 0.72 6.44 -1.21
CA PHE A 148 1.58 5.82 -0.21
C PHE A 148 2.53 6.84 0.47
N CYS A 149 3.09 7.77 -0.29
CA CYS A 149 3.92 8.85 0.27
C CYS A 149 3.11 9.76 1.22
N GLN A 150 1.85 10.06 0.87
CA GLN A 150 0.93 10.79 1.75
C GLN A 150 0.62 9.98 3.01
N LEU A 151 0.38 8.66 2.89
CA LEU A 151 0.15 7.78 4.03
C LEU A 151 1.34 7.79 5.00
N ILE A 152 2.58 7.63 4.51
CA ILE A 152 3.76 7.71 5.36
C ILE A 152 3.82 9.05 6.11
N SER A 153 3.52 10.15 5.42
CA SER A 153 3.49 11.48 6.03
C SER A 153 2.45 11.56 7.15
N LYS A 154 1.25 11.01 6.96
CA LYS A 154 0.20 10.91 8.00
C LYS A 154 0.65 10.07 9.20
N ILE A 155 1.30 8.92 8.95
CA ILE A 155 1.80 8.04 10.02
C ILE A 155 2.90 8.76 10.82
N LYS A 156 3.87 9.39 10.14
CA LYS A 156 4.96 10.16 10.78
C LYS A 156 4.40 11.29 11.66
N ALA A 157 3.41 12.02 11.16
CA ALA A 157 2.75 13.09 11.92
C ALA A 157 2.10 12.58 13.23
N ARG A 158 1.59 11.34 13.24
CA ARG A 158 1.01 10.72 14.44
C ARG A 158 2.04 10.10 15.37
N VAL A 159 3.12 9.54 14.83
CA VAL A 159 4.22 8.92 15.59
C VAL A 159 5.06 9.96 16.35
N GLY A 160 5.18 11.18 15.82
CA GLY A 160 6.00 12.23 16.40
C GLY A 160 7.50 11.88 16.37
N THR A 161 8.20 12.07 17.48
CA THR A 161 9.68 11.92 17.58
C THR A 161 10.17 10.53 17.97
N ARG A 162 9.27 9.53 18.03
CA ARG A 162 9.61 8.16 18.47
C ARG A 162 10.48 7.45 17.44
N LYS A 163 11.81 7.53 17.63
CA LYS A 163 12.84 7.01 16.71
C LYS A 163 12.59 5.56 16.26
N ALA A 164 12.13 4.69 17.16
CA ALA A 164 11.88 3.27 16.85
C ALA A 164 10.84 3.04 15.75
N HIS A 165 9.78 3.85 15.69
CA HIS A 165 8.74 3.72 14.65
C HIS A 165 9.05 4.50 13.38
N LEU A 166 9.98 5.47 13.46
CA LEU A 166 10.37 6.29 12.31
C LEU A 166 11.34 5.59 11.37
N ALA A 167 12.22 4.72 11.88
CA ALA A 167 13.23 4.05 11.05
C ALA A 167 12.63 3.24 9.88
N PRO A 168 11.58 2.41 10.07
CA PRO A 168 10.90 1.72 8.98
C PRO A 168 10.30 2.68 7.94
N LEU A 169 9.70 3.77 8.40
CA LEU A 169 9.04 4.77 7.56
C LEU A 169 10.04 5.55 6.69
N LEU A 170 11.19 5.92 7.26
CA LEU A 170 12.29 6.55 6.51
C LEU A 170 12.87 5.60 5.45
N GLY A 171 12.96 4.30 5.76
CA GLY A 171 13.34 3.28 4.80
C GLY A 171 12.35 3.20 3.63
N ALA A 172 11.06 3.18 3.93
CA ALA A 172 10.00 3.19 2.92
C ALA A 172 10.02 4.46 2.05
N GLU A 173 10.23 5.65 2.62
CA GLU A 173 10.36 6.91 1.85
C GLU A 173 11.52 6.87 0.86
N ARG A 174 12.68 6.37 1.29
CA ARG A 174 13.83 6.20 0.38
C ARG A 174 13.51 5.26 -0.77
N LYS A 175 12.81 4.15 -0.50
CA LYS A 175 12.36 3.23 -1.56
C LYS A 175 11.41 3.89 -2.54
N ILE A 176 10.45 4.69 -2.06
CA ILE A 176 9.56 5.47 -2.95
C ILE A 176 10.37 6.37 -3.88
N GLN A 177 11.39 7.04 -3.36
CA GLN A 177 12.23 7.89 -4.20
C GLN A 177 12.99 7.09 -5.26
N CYS A 178 13.57 5.94 -4.90
CA CYS A 178 14.21 5.05 -5.87
C CYS A 178 13.23 4.59 -6.96
N MET A 179 12.03 4.17 -6.56
CA MET A 179 10.97 3.74 -7.48
C MET A 179 10.55 4.83 -8.47
N ARG A 180 10.37 6.08 -7.98
CA ARG A 180 10.08 7.23 -8.85
C ARG A 180 11.18 7.47 -9.87
N THR A 181 12.44 7.39 -9.45
CA THR A 181 13.59 7.51 -10.37
C THR A 181 13.60 6.40 -11.43
N MET A 182 13.32 5.15 -11.04
CA MET A 182 13.22 4.03 -11.99
C MET A 182 12.13 4.27 -13.04
N LEU A 183 10.95 4.76 -12.62
CA LEU A 183 9.87 5.11 -13.54
C LEU A 183 10.29 6.21 -14.53
N MET A 184 10.96 7.27 -14.08
CA MET A 184 11.44 8.36 -14.94
C MET A 184 12.50 7.89 -15.96
N GLN A 185 13.44 7.04 -15.54
CA GLN A 185 14.48 6.50 -16.42
C GLN A 185 13.91 5.58 -17.50
N CYS A 186 12.86 4.84 -17.18
CA CYS A 186 12.17 3.97 -18.13
C CYS A 186 11.54 4.76 -19.31
N GLU A 187 11.10 6.00 -19.09
CA GLU A 187 10.62 6.88 -20.18
C GLU A 187 11.76 7.35 -21.09
N SER A 188 12.86 7.79 -20.49
CA SER A 188 14.00 8.36 -21.22
C SER A 188 14.61 7.34 -22.20
N TYR A 189 14.65 6.06 -21.81
CA TYR A 189 15.15 4.99 -22.67
C TYR A 189 14.27 4.77 -23.93
N ARG A 190 12.95 4.97 -23.84
CA ARG A 190 12.05 4.87 -25.02
C ARG A 190 12.13 6.09 -25.91
N GLY A 191 12.21 7.29 -25.34
CA GLY A 191 12.36 8.53 -26.10
C GLY A 191 13.55 8.48 -27.05
N SER A 192 14.70 7.98 -26.57
CA SER A 192 15.93 7.83 -27.36
C SER A 192 15.86 6.72 -28.41
N ARG A 193 15.09 5.64 -28.18
CA ARG A 193 14.91 4.54 -29.15
C ARG A 193 13.98 4.92 -30.29
N SER A 194 12.91 5.67 -30.02
CA SER A 194 11.93 6.10 -31.03
C SER A 194 12.45 7.20 -31.94
N SER A 195 13.42 8.01 -31.49
CA SER A 195 14.14 8.98 -32.32
C SER A 195 15.24 8.37 -33.20
N SER A 196 15.57 7.08 -33.03
CA SER A 196 16.63 6.40 -33.80
C SER A 196 16.10 5.61 -35.01
N SER A 197 14.78 5.54 -35.20
CA SER A 197 14.13 4.77 -36.27
C SER A 197 13.80 5.55 -37.54
N ASP A 198 14.04 6.86 -37.57
CA ASP A 198 13.87 7.68 -38.78
C ASP A 198 15.23 7.94 -39.43
N SER A 199 15.64 7.04 -40.32
CA SER A 199 16.65 7.34 -41.34
C SER A 199 16.04 7.08 -42.71
N PRO A 200 16.02 8.07 -43.62
CA PRO A 200 15.37 7.95 -44.91
C PRO A 200 16.14 6.95 -45.79
N SER A 201 15.42 5.97 -46.33
CA SER A 201 15.91 5.12 -47.41
C SER A 201 16.19 5.99 -48.63
N LEU A 202 17.47 6.25 -48.90
CA LEU A 202 17.91 6.85 -50.16
C LEU A 202 17.73 5.82 -51.27
N ALA A 203 16.90 6.19 -52.26
CA ALA A 203 16.81 5.57 -53.57
C ALA A 203 18.02 5.95 -54.44
#